data_AF-A0A2E6PVI7-F1
#
_entry.id   AF-A0A2E6PVI7-F1
#
_cell.length_a   1.000
_cell.length_b   1.000
_cell.length_c   1.000
_cell.angle_alpha   90.00
_cell.angle_beta   90.00
_cell.angle_gamma   90.00
#
_symmetry.space_group_name_H-M   'P 1'
#
loop_
_entity.id
_entity.type
_entity.pdbx_description
1 polymer ?
#
loop_
_entity_poly.entity_id
_entity_poly.type
_entity_poly.pdbx_seq_one_letter_code
_entity_poly.pdbx_strand_id
1 'polypeptide(L)'
;MNYDGLRSCSRKCIELDTECPNTDCRLWIDYPQENNCTLISVNENDSMTLREIGERIGLSFARVKQIEQKALSKIKRFNIEW
;
A
#
# COMPACT_ATOMS: atom_id res chain seq x y z
N MET A 1 17.33 -12.00 -7.00
CA MET A 1 15.96 -11.75 -6.49
C MET A 1 15.90 -10.31 -6.05
N ASN A 2 14.89 -9.56 -6.47
CA ASN A 2 14.74 -8.16 -6.04
C ASN A 2 14.15 -8.16 -4.62
N TYR A 3 14.81 -7.47 -3.69
CA TYR A 3 14.49 -7.51 -2.25
C TYR A 3 13.54 -6.37 -1.81
N ASP A 4 13.26 -5.44 -2.73
CA ASP A 4 12.50 -4.20 -2.52
C ASP A 4 10.96 -4.37 -2.58
N GLY A 5 10.45 -5.55 -2.95
CA GLY A 5 9.01 -5.79 -3.09
C GLY A 5 8.32 -5.05 -4.25
N LEU A 6 9.06 -4.29 -5.08
CA LEU A 6 8.51 -3.48 -6.16
C LEU A 6 8.27 -4.30 -7.43
N ARG A 7 7.21 -3.95 -8.17
CA ARG A 7 6.96 -4.46 -9.52
C ARG A 7 7.77 -3.67 -10.55
N SER A 8 7.94 -4.22 -11.75
CA SER A 8 8.62 -3.52 -12.86
C SER A 8 7.92 -2.19 -13.22
N CYS A 9 6.58 -2.16 -13.20
CA CYS A 9 5.82 -0.93 -13.43
C CYS A 9 6.07 0.14 -12.34
N SER A 10 6.13 -0.26 -11.07
CA SER A 10 6.43 0.66 -9.95
C SER A 10 7.82 1.28 -10.12
N ARG A 11 8.85 0.47 -10.42
CA ARG A 11 10.20 0.99 -10.69
C ARG A 11 10.22 1.95 -11.88
N LYS A 12 9.44 1.66 -12.93
CA LYS A 12 9.35 2.55 -14.09
C LYS A 12 8.72 3.90 -13.75
N CYS A 13 7.73 3.93 -12.85
CA CYS A 13 7.13 5.18 -12.38
C CYS A 13 8.14 6.02 -11.59
N ILE A 14 8.92 5.37 -10.71
CA ILE A 14 10.01 6.03 -9.96
C ILE A 14 11.11 6.54 -10.90
N GLU A 15 11.61 5.70 -11.82
CA GLU A 15 12.66 6.06 -12.78
C GLU A 15 12.29 7.25 -13.67
N LEU A 16 11.02 7.36 -14.05
CA LEU A 16 10.51 8.42 -14.90
C LEU A 16 9.98 9.62 -14.10
N ASP A 17 9.97 9.53 -12.77
CA ASP A 17 9.37 10.51 -11.86
C ASP A 17 7.95 10.92 -12.32
N THR A 18 7.10 9.91 -12.53
CA THR A 18 5.78 10.11 -13.14
C THR A 18 4.67 9.38 -12.40
N GLU A 19 3.50 10.00 -12.35
CA GLU A 19 2.26 9.42 -11.83
C GLU A 19 1.89 8.15 -12.61
N CYS A 20 1.40 7.12 -11.92
CA CYS A 20 0.98 5.89 -12.59
C CYS A 20 -0.29 6.15 -13.42
N PRO A 21 -0.26 5.97 -14.76
CA PRO A 21 -1.40 6.28 -15.62
C PRO A 21 -2.50 5.21 -15.57
N ASN A 22 -2.25 4.07 -14.91
CA ASN A 22 -3.16 2.93 -14.88
C ASN A 22 -4.06 2.96 -13.64
N THR A 23 -5.17 3.72 -13.72
CA THR A 23 -6.15 3.88 -12.64
C THR A 23 -6.93 2.61 -12.31
N ASP A 24 -6.99 1.64 -13.22
CA ASP A 24 -7.68 0.35 -13.01
C ASP A 24 -6.82 -0.66 -12.23
N CYS A 25 -5.56 -0.34 -11.95
CA CYS A 25 -4.69 -1.21 -11.19
C CYS A 25 -5.18 -1.33 -9.74
N ARG A 26 -5.25 -2.56 -9.22
CA ARG A 26 -5.62 -2.84 -7.82
C ARG A 26 -4.74 -2.14 -6.77
N LEU A 27 -3.52 -1.77 -7.15
CA LEU A 27 -2.54 -1.09 -6.28
C LEU A 27 -2.47 0.40 -6.56
N TRP A 28 -3.35 0.91 -7.43
CA TRP A 28 -3.46 2.33 -7.71
C TRP A 28 -4.18 3.02 -6.56
N ILE A 29 -3.64 4.16 -6.13
CA ILE A 29 -4.22 5.02 -5.11
C ILE A 29 -4.14 6.47 -5.60
N ASP A 30 -5.09 7.29 -5.19
CA ASP A 30 -5.11 8.71 -5.55
C ASP A 30 -4.14 9.50 -4.66
N TYR A 31 -2.85 9.23 -4.84
CA TYR A 31 -1.76 9.83 -4.07
C TYR A 31 -0.53 10.08 -4.98
N PRO A 32 -0.51 11.20 -5.72
CA PRO A 32 0.49 11.47 -6.76
C PRO A 32 1.91 11.64 -6.22
N GLN A 33 2.07 12.04 -4.96
CA GLN A 33 3.37 12.22 -4.30
C GLN A 33 4.19 10.92 -4.25
N GLU A 34 3.54 9.76 -4.35
CA GLU A 34 4.17 8.43 -4.37
C GLU A 34 3.75 7.68 -5.64
N ASN A 35 3.68 8.42 -6.74
CA ASN A 35 3.38 7.96 -8.10
C ASN A 35 2.08 7.12 -8.19
N ASN A 36 1.09 7.42 -7.34
CA ASN A 36 -0.20 6.74 -7.30
C ASN A 36 -0.11 5.22 -7.05
N CYS A 37 0.93 4.74 -6.36
CA CYS A 37 1.13 3.30 -6.18
C CYS A 37 1.35 2.90 -4.72
N THR A 38 0.51 2.00 -4.22
CA THR A 38 0.64 1.46 -2.84
C THR A 38 2.01 0.83 -2.57
N LEU A 39 2.64 0.18 -3.57
CA LEU A 39 3.97 -0.42 -3.37
C LEU A 39 5.06 0.61 -3.20
N ILE A 40 4.94 1.75 -3.90
CA ILE A 40 5.89 2.86 -3.79
C ILE A 40 5.71 3.52 -2.42
N SER A 41 4.46 3.79 -2.02
CA SER A 41 4.13 4.29 -0.67
C SER A 41 4.77 3.46 0.45
N VAL A 42 4.66 2.13 0.37
CA VAL A 42 5.23 1.22 1.38
C VAL A 42 6.76 1.21 1.33
N ASN A 43 7.34 1.25 0.13
CA ASN A 43 8.79 1.23 -0.04
C ASN A 43 9.48 2.52 0.45
N GLU A 44 8.83 3.67 0.33
CA GLU A 44 9.44 4.98 0.65
C GLU A 44 9.24 5.42 2.11
N ASN A 45 8.22 4.91 2.80
CA ASN A 45 7.82 5.41 4.13
C ASN A 45 8.03 4.39 5.26
N ASP A 46 8.64 3.23 4.99
CA ASP A 46 8.76 2.12 5.94
C ASP A 46 7.42 1.82 6.65
N SER A 47 7.38 1.92 7.99
CA SER A 47 6.18 1.75 8.79
C SER A 47 5.38 3.05 8.86
N MET A 48 4.21 3.07 8.22
CA MET A 48 3.25 4.16 8.31
C MET A 48 2.26 3.96 9.47
N THR A 49 1.82 5.07 10.06
CA THR A 49 0.69 5.10 10.98
C THR A 49 -0.63 4.89 10.24
N LEU A 50 -1.67 4.46 10.96
CA LEU A 50 -3.01 4.29 10.37
C LEU A 50 -3.62 5.62 9.87
N ARG A 51 -3.13 6.77 10.33
CA ARG A 51 -3.56 8.10 9.85
C ARG A 51 -2.97 8.40 8.48
N GLU A 52 -1.65 8.24 8.36
CA GLU A 52 -0.91 8.39 7.10
C GLU A 52 -1.42 7.44 6.02
N ILE A 53 -1.76 6.20 6.38
CA ILE A 53 -2.39 5.25 5.46
C ILE A 53 -3.76 5.77 5.03
N GLY A 54 -4.57 6.26 5.97
CA GLY A 54 -5.91 6.79 5.70
C GLY A 54 -5.90 7.97 4.72
N GLU A 55 -4.93 8.87 4.88
CA GLU A 55 -4.72 10.01 3.98
C GLU A 55 -4.44 9.56 2.54
N ARG A 56 -3.59 8.54 2.34
CA ARG A 56 -3.22 8.00 1.01
C ARG A 56 -4.36 7.30 0.28
N ILE A 57 -5.21 6.58 1.01
CA ILE A 57 -6.26 5.74 0.43
C ILE A 57 -7.66 6.36 0.53
N GLY A 58 -7.76 7.60 1.04
CA GLY A 58 -9.03 8.32 1.18
C GLY A 58 -9.99 7.70 2.21
N LEU A 59 -9.46 7.07 3.27
CA LEU A 59 -10.26 6.43 4.32
C LEU A 59 -10.02 7.08 5.70
N SER A 60 -11.05 7.11 6.53
CA SER A 60 -10.89 7.58 7.91
C SER A 60 -9.99 6.63 8.71
N PHE A 61 -9.23 7.17 9.67
CA PHE A 61 -8.42 6.39 10.62
C PHE A 61 -9.20 5.22 11.24
N ALA A 62 -10.45 5.47 11.65
CA ALA A 62 -11.32 4.45 12.24
C ALA A 62 -11.60 3.31 11.25
N ARG A 63 -11.79 3.64 9.96
CA ARG A 63 -12.02 2.64 8.92
C ARG A 63 -10.78 1.82 8.62
N VAL A 64 -9.60 2.45 8.53
CA VAL A 64 -8.32 1.74 8.35
C VAL A 64 -8.09 0.75 9.50
N LYS A 65 -8.27 1.21 10.75
CA LYS A 65 -8.17 0.35 11.95
C LYS A 65 -9.11 -0.85 11.91
N GLN A 66 -10.36 -0.66 11.49
CA GLN A 66 -11.31 -1.78 11.36
C GLN A 66 -10.88 -2.80 10.30
N ILE A 67 -10.34 -2.34 9.17
CA ILE A 67 -9.84 -3.22 8.10
C ILE A 67 -8.64 -4.04 8.60
N GLU A 68 -7.67 -3.37 9.22
CA GLU A 68 -6.49 -4.00 9.82
C GLU A 68 -6.89 -5.06 10.86
N GLN A 69 -7.74 -4.70 11.83
CA GLN A 69 -8.20 -5.63 12.86
C GLN A 69 -8.88 -6.86 12.26
N LYS A 70 -9.77 -6.68 11.26
CA LYS A 70 -10.41 -7.80 10.57
C LYS A 70 -9.42 -8.66 9.81
N ALA A 71 -8.41 -8.08 9.18
CA ALA A 71 -7.35 -8.82 8.51
C ALA A 71 -6.53 -9.65 9.51
N LEU A 72 -6.11 -9.05 10.62
CA LEU A 72 -5.39 -9.74 11.70
C LEU A 72 -6.22 -10.87 12.32
N SER A 73 -7.52 -10.65 12.56
CA SER A 73 -8.41 -11.70 13.06
C SER A 73 -8.53 -12.88 12.09
N LYS A 74 -8.58 -12.60 10.78
CA LYS A 74 -8.58 -13.68 9.76
C LYS A 74 -7.28 -14.47 9.82
N ILE A 75 -6.13 -13.80 9.85
CA ILE A 75 -4.81 -14.46 9.92
C ILE A 75 -4.71 -15.33 11.18
N LYS A 76 -5.07 -14.79 12.35
CA LYS A 76 -5.04 -15.53 13.62
C LYS A 76 -5.93 -16.77 13.59
N ARG A 77 -7.10 -16.70 12.95
CA ARG A 77 -7.98 -17.87 12.77
C ARG A 77 -7.34 -18.97 11.91
N PHE A 78 -6.43 -18.60 11.02
CA PHE A 78 -5.67 -19.53 10.18
C PHE A 78 -4.31 -19.93 10.78
N ASN A 79 -3.92 -19.42 11.95
CA ASN A 79 -2.79 -19.97 12.69
C ASN A 79 -3.19 -21.34 13.24
N ILE A 80 -2.95 -22.33 12.38
CA ILE A 80 -2.78 -23.74 12.68
C ILE A 80 -1.78 -23.85 13.84
N GLU A 81 -2.19 -24.52 14.91
CA GLU A 81 -1.29 -25.03 15.94
C GLU A 81 -0.26 -25.94 15.26
N TRP A 82 1.01 -25.57 15.34
CA TRP A 82 2.14 -26.45 15.04
C TRP A 82 2.65 -27.04 16.35
#